data_AF-A0A0J8TR88-F1
#
_entry.id   AF-A0A0J8TR88-F1
#
_cell.length_a   1.000
_cell.length_b   1.000
_cell.length_c   1.000
_cell.angle_alpha   90.00
_cell.angle_beta   90.00
_cell.angle_gamma   90.00
#
_symmetry.space_group_name_H-M   'P 1'
#
loop_
_entity.id
_entity.type
_entity.pdbx_description
1 polymer ?
#
loop_
_entity_poly.entity_id
_entity_poly.type
_entity_poly.pdbx_seq_one_letter_code
_entity_poly.pdbx_strand_id
1 'polypeptide(L)'
;MCADWNTAWRKVLKDLIAVFRDIQRSYETRAKILLSASNSMGNIAMPSTFLQSGGIADAAIILKTYHKQALAECNKAKEVETEIIVQLNSLRNDLQAKIKEIKALAGDFKNSVDKEMEGTRKAVRNLHEALGLVDTDPAATSGKGDPFIIKLGVDRQLEKQLLEENYLHKSKSRYDTIAEFFKAYLNLESSGRELEAIVVGEIQKAYSAYAAF
;
A
#
# COMPACT_ATOMS: atom_id res chain seq x y z
N MET A 1 -15.06 0.67 -2.42
CA MET A 1 -14.51 1.44 -1.29
C MET A 1 -12.99 1.35 -1.18
N CYS A 2 -12.38 0.17 -0.98
CA CYS A 2 -10.93 0.07 -0.72
C CYS A 2 -10.02 0.53 -1.89
N ALA A 3 -10.43 0.32 -3.16
CA ALA A 3 -9.61 0.69 -4.31
C ALA A 3 -9.50 2.22 -4.54
N ASP A 4 -10.61 2.95 -4.40
CA ASP A 4 -10.66 4.40 -4.59
C ASP A 4 -10.01 5.13 -3.41
N TRP A 5 -10.33 4.70 -2.18
CA TRP A 5 -9.74 5.22 -0.94
C TRP A 5 -8.21 5.12 -0.96
N ASN A 6 -7.70 3.97 -1.39
CA ASN A 6 -6.28 3.74 -1.54
C ASN A 6 -5.61 4.70 -2.52
N THR A 7 -6.23 4.86 -3.69
CA THR A 7 -5.69 5.72 -4.75
C THR A 7 -5.71 7.18 -4.30
N ALA A 8 -6.75 7.59 -3.58
CA ALA A 8 -6.87 8.92 -3.00
C ALA A 8 -5.77 9.19 -1.97
N TRP A 9 -5.58 8.33 -0.95
CA TRP A 9 -4.57 8.55 0.08
C TRP A 9 -3.13 8.52 -0.47
N ARG A 10 -2.83 7.62 -1.42
CA ARG A 10 -1.53 7.64 -2.10
C ARG A 10 -1.28 8.93 -2.87
N LYS A 11 -2.33 9.50 -3.47
CA LYS A 11 -2.24 10.77 -4.18
C LYS A 11 -1.98 11.90 -3.18
N VAL A 12 -2.74 11.97 -2.09
CA VAL A 12 -2.52 12.95 -1.01
C VAL A 12 -1.09 12.87 -0.48
N LEU A 13 -0.61 11.68 -0.12
CA LEU A 13 0.75 11.49 0.37
C LEU A 13 1.80 11.91 -0.68
N LYS A 14 1.59 11.56 -1.96
CA LYS A 14 2.49 11.96 -3.05
C LYS A 14 2.57 13.48 -3.17
N ASP A 15 1.43 14.15 -3.12
CA ASP A 15 1.33 15.60 -3.28
C ASP A 15 1.95 16.31 -2.06
N LEU A 16 1.72 15.81 -0.83
CA LEU A 16 2.37 16.33 0.38
C LEU A 16 3.89 16.14 0.34
N ILE A 17 4.39 14.98 -0.07
CA ILE A 17 5.82 14.73 -0.23
C ILE A 17 6.43 15.72 -1.25
N ALA A 18 5.71 16.03 -2.32
CA ALA A 18 6.16 17.01 -3.30
C ALA A 18 6.29 18.41 -2.68
N VAL A 19 5.29 18.85 -1.91
CA VAL A 19 5.34 20.13 -1.18
C VAL A 19 6.55 20.18 -0.24
N PHE A 20 6.78 19.14 0.56
CA PHE A 20 7.92 19.12 1.48
C PHE A 20 9.27 19.09 0.75
N ARG A 21 9.36 18.44 -0.42
CA ARG A 21 10.56 18.51 -1.28
C ARG A 21 10.83 19.91 -1.80
N ASP A 22 9.79 20.66 -2.15
CA ASP A 22 9.95 22.06 -2.58
C ASP A 22 10.40 22.95 -1.41
N ILE A 23 9.87 22.71 -0.20
CA ILE A 23 10.33 23.37 1.03
C ILE A 23 11.80 23.04 1.32
N GLN A 24 12.17 21.76 1.25
CA GLN A 24 13.54 21.29 1.44
C GLN A 24 14.51 21.96 0.45
N ARG A 25 14.14 21.99 -0.84
CA ARG A 25 14.93 22.65 -1.90
C ARG A 25 15.03 24.16 -1.69
N SER A 26 13.99 24.79 -1.15
CA SER A 26 14.01 26.21 -0.79
C SER A 26 15.09 26.50 0.25
N TYR A 27 15.14 25.69 1.33
CA TYR A 27 16.19 25.80 2.35
C TYR A 27 17.60 25.57 1.78
N GLU A 28 17.80 24.55 0.94
CA GLU A 28 19.09 24.34 0.27
C GLU A 28 19.52 25.53 -0.59
N THR A 29 18.56 26.10 -1.34
CA THR A 29 18.82 27.23 -2.23
C THR A 29 19.19 28.48 -1.43
N ARG A 30 18.47 28.76 -0.35
CA ARG A 30 18.78 29.83 0.60
C ARG A 30 20.18 29.65 1.20
N ALA A 31 20.52 28.45 1.66
CA ALA A 31 21.85 28.15 2.18
C ALA A 31 22.97 28.44 1.16
N LYS A 32 22.79 28.00 -0.10
CA LYS A 32 23.74 28.23 -1.20
C LYS A 32 23.90 29.72 -1.51
N ILE A 33 22.81 30.48 -1.56
CA ILE A 33 22.84 31.92 -1.84
C ILE A 33 23.53 32.68 -0.70
N LEU A 34 23.20 32.37 0.56
CA LEU A 34 23.84 32.98 1.73
C LEU A 34 25.34 32.71 1.76
N LEU A 35 25.76 31.47 1.44
CA LEU A 35 27.16 31.11 1.36
C LEU A 35 27.89 31.87 0.24
N SER A 36 27.27 31.96 -0.95
CA SER A 36 27.81 32.74 -2.07
C SER A 36 27.96 34.22 -1.72
N ALA A 37 26.96 34.82 -1.05
CA ALA A 37 27.02 36.21 -0.60
C ALA A 37 28.15 36.43 0.41
N SER A 38 28.30 35.52 1.38
CA SER A 38 29.40 35.55 2.37
C SER A 38 30.78 35.50 1.70
N ASN A 39 30.94 34.68 0.66
CA ASN A 39 32.19 34.59 -0.11
C ASN A 39 32.48 35.88 -0.88
N SER A 40 31.50 36.43 -1.59
CA SER A 40 31.64 37.70 -2.31
C SER A 40 32.02 38.85 -1.37
N MET A 41 31.45 38.87 -0.17
CA MET A 41 31.83 39.84 0.86
C MET A 41 33.23 39.65 1.41
N GLY A 42 33.70 38.40 1.51
CA GLY A 42 35.08 38.10 1.90
C GLY A 42 36.12 38.73 0.98
N ASN A 43 35.76 39.03 -0.26
CA ASN A 43 36.62 39.67 -1.25
C ASN A 43 36.62 41.21 -1.16
N ILE A 44 35.79 41.82 -0.33
CA ILE A 44 35.77 43.27 -0.14
C ILE A 44 37.00 43.65 0.70
N ALA A 45 38.03 44.17 0.03
CA ALA A 45 39.20 44.74 0.69
C ALA A 45 38.87 46.17 1.14
N MET A 46 38.82 46.38 2.46
CA MET A 46 38.59 47.71 3.02
C MET A 46 39.89 48.53 3.00
N PRO A 47 39.92 49.71 2.33
CA PRO A 47 41.06 50.62 2.37
C PRO A 47 41.42 51.02 3.80
N SER A 48 42.72 51.10 4.10
CA SER A 48 43.24 51.52 5.41
C SER A 48 42.95 52.99 5.75
N THR A 49 42.40 53.76 4.81
CA THR A 49 41.95 55.15 5.00
C THR A 49 40.62 55.24 5.75
N PHE A 50 39.84 54.16 5.80
CA PHE A 50 38.59 54.14 6.56
C PHE A 50 38.84 53.86 8.05
N LEU A 51 37.90 54.30 8.88
CA LEU A 51 37.92 54.00 10.31
C LEU A 51 37.91 52.49 10.53
N GLN A 52 38.85 52.03 11.34
CA GLN A 52 39.06 50.61 11.65
C GLN A 52 38.02 50.07 12.63
N SER A 53 37.36 50.96 13.39
CA SER A 53 36.27 50.68 14.33
C SER A 53 35.29 51.86 14.34
N GLY A 54 34.01 51.59 14.58
CA GLY A 54 32.91 52.56 14.52
C GLY A 54 32.56 53.01 13.10
N GLY A 55 33.10 52.34 12.07
CA GLY A 55 32.99 52.74 10.66
C GLY A 55 32.35 51.68 9.77
N ILE A 56 32.42 51.91 8.45
CA ILE A 56 31.85 51.02 7.43
C ILE A 56 32.45 49.60 7.44
N ALA A 57 33.67 49.43 7.97
CA ALA A 57 34.30 48.11 8.15
C ALA A 57 33.50 47.22 9.13
N ASP A 58 32.96 47.79 10.22
CA ASP A 58 32.15 47.05 11.18
C ASP A 58 30.80 46.64 10.58
N ALA A 59 30.18 47.51 9.77
CA ALA A 59 28.96 47.18 9.05
C ALA A 59 29.15 45.98 8.11
N ALA A 60 30.30 45.90 7.43
CA ALA A 60 30.65 44.75 6.58
C ALA A 60 30.84 43.46 7.40
N ILE A 61 31.41 43.54 8.61
CA ILE A 61 31.56 42.39 9.52
C ILE A 61 30.20 41.90 10.02
N ILE A 62 29.28 42.81 10.38
CA ILE A 62 27.92 42.48 10.81
C ILE A 62 27.20 41.71 9.70
N LEU A 63 27.22 42.24 8.47
CA LEU A 63 26.59 41.61 7.32
C LEU A 63 27.23 40.23 7.01
N LYS A 64 28.55 40.09 7.15
CA LYS A 64 29.25 38.81 6.97
C LYS A 64 28.79 37.77 7.99
N THR A 65 28.60 38.22 9.22
CA THR A 65 28.16 37.37 10.34
C THR A 65 26.71 36.93 10.16
N TYR A 66 25.84 37.81 9.66
CA TYR A 66 24.46 37.45 9.30
C TYR A 66 24.42 36.31 8.27
N HIS A 67 25.23 36.37 7.22
CA HIS A 67 25.26 35.32 6.20
C HIS A 67 25.86 33.97 6.66
N LYS A 68 26.49 33.90 7.85
CA LYS A 68 26.88 32.61 8.46
C LYS A 68 25.67 31.74 8.86
N GLN A 69 24.45 32.29 8.84
CA GLN A 69 23.21 31.55 9.02
C GLN A 69 22.95 30.50 7.91
N ALA A 70 23.75 30.48 6.84
CA ALA A 70 23.71 29.44 5.80
C ALA A 70 23.76 28.00 6.36
N LEU A 71 24.51 27.78 7.45
CA LEU A 71 24.57 26.47 8.11
C LEU A 71 23.22 26.07 8.74
N ALA A 72 22.52 27.02 9.36
CA ALA A 72 21.20 26.78 9.94
C ALA A 72 20.18 26.42 8.86
N GLU A 73 20.18 27.12 7.72
CA GLU A 73 19.33 26.81 6.57
C GLU A 73 19.63 25.41 6.00
N CYS A 74 20.92 25.03 5.92
CA CYS A 74 21.33 23.70 5.48
C CYS A 74 20.84 22.60 6.43
N ASN A 75 20.95 22.84 7.74
CA ASN A 75 20.45 21.91 8.76
C ASN A 75 18.93 21.75 8.66
N LYS A 76 18.17 22.84 8.50
CA LYS A 76 16.73 22.79 8.27
C LYS A 76 16.37 21.96 7.03
N ALA A 77 17.10 22.12 5.93
CA ALA A 77 16.88 21.30 4.74
C ALA A 77 17.07 19.80 5.04
N LYS A 78 18.11 19.46 5.81
CA LYS A 78 18.42 18.08 6.19
C LYS A 78 17.37 17.50 7.14
N GLU A 79 16.91 18.27 8.11
CA GLU A 79 15.85 17.88 9.05
C GLU A 79 14.54 17.62 8.30
N VAL A 80 14.14 18.49 7.37
CA VAL A 80 12.95 18.26 6.52
C VAL A 80 13.08 16.98 5.70
N GLU A 81 14.25 16.70 5.10
CA GLU A 81 14.46 15.46 4.35
C GLU A 81 14.36 14.23 5.24
N THR A 82 15.10 14.21 6.35
CA THR A 82 15.27 13.02 7.18
C THR A 82 14.10 12.74 8.12
N GLU A 83 13.46 13.77 8.65
CA GLU A 83 12.37 13.62 9.62
C GLU A 83 11.00 13.62 8.95
N ILE A 84 10.80 14.36 7.85
CA ILE A 84 9.47 14.49 7.24
C ILE A 84 9.37 13.67 5.96
N ILE A 85 10.24 13.93 4.98
CA ILE A 85 10.13 13.33 3.64
C ILE A 85 10.34 11.82 3.72
N VAL A 86 11.35 11.35 4.46
CA VAL A 86 11.60 9.91 4.65
C VAL A 86 10.42 9.22 5.34
N GLN A 87 9.87 9.81 6.41
CA GLN A 87 8.73 9.22 7.14
C GLN A 87 7.48 9.11 6.26
N LEU A 88 7.13 10.16 5.52
CA LEU A 88 5.98 10.14 4.61
C LEU A 88 6.15 9.15 3.46
N ASN A 89 7.39 8.97 2.95
CA ASN A 89 7.67 7.93 1.96
C ASN A 89 7.53 6.52 2.55
N SER A 90 7.97 6.30 3.79
CA SER A 90 7.76 5.02 4.49
C SER A 90 6.27 4.74 4.62
N LEU A 91 5.48 5.67 5.15
CA LEU A 91 4.03 5.53 5.30
C LEU A 91 3.34 5.18 3.97
N ARG A 92 3.75 5.83 2.88
CA ARG A 92 3.20 5.56 1.54
C ARG A 92 3.51 4.13 1.07
N ASN A 93 4.69 3.60 1.38
CA ASN A 93 5.08 2.22 1.05
C ASN A 93 4.39 1.20 1.97
N ASP A 94 4.28 1.50 3.26
CA ASP A 94 3.61 0.64 4.24
C ASP A 94 2.11 0.50 3.90
N LEU A 95 1.46 1.60 3.53
CA LEU A 95 0.11 1.60 3.00
C LEU A 95 -0.02 0.75 1.72
N GLN A 96 1.02 0.74 0.87
CA GLN A 96 1.06 -0.13 -0.31
C GLN A 96 1.08 -1.60 0.05
N ALA A 97 1.94 -1.99 0.98
CA ALA A 97 2.08 -3.35 1.44
C ALA A 97 0.78 -3.83 2.10
N LYS A 98 0.23 -3.05 3.04
CA LYS A 98 -0.99 -3.41 3.77
C LYS A 98 -2.20 -3.60 2.86
N ILE A 99 -2.32 -2.82 1.80
CA ILE A 99 -3.43 -2.98 0.86
C ILE A 99 -3.24 -4.19 -0.06
N LYS A 100 -2.01 -4.54 -0.41
CA LYS A 100 -1.74 -5.80 -1.13
C LYS A 100 -2.11 -7.01 -0.26
N GLU A 101 -1.77 -6.95 1.02
CA GLU A 101 -2.13 -7.98 2.01
C GLU A 101 -3.66 -8.13 2.11
N ILE A 102 -4.41 -7.03 2.29
CA ILE A 102 -5.87 -7.03 2.32
C ILE A 102 -6.48 -7.59 1.02
N LYS A 103 -5.94 -7.21 -0.15
CA LYS A 103 -6.42 -7.72 -1.44
C LYS A 103 -6.12 -9.21 -1.64
N ALA A 104 -4.98 -9.69 -1.13
CA ALA A 104 -4.65 -11.11 -1.19
C ALA A 104 -5.66 -11.93 -0.36
N LEU A 105 -5.98 -11.47 0.86
CA LEU A 105 -7.01 -12.09 1.70
C LEU A 105 -8.39 -12.11 1.02
N ALA A 106 -8.75 -11.06 0.28
CA ALA A 106 -9.99 -11.04 -0.51
C ALA A 106 -10.02 -12.12 -1.62
N GLY A 107 -8.84 -12.47 -2.17
CA GLY A 107 -8.69 -13.54 -3.16
C GLY A 107 -8.89 -14.94 -2.58
N ASP A 108 -8.57 -15.15 -1.30
CA ASP A 108 -8.74 -16.43 -0.60
C ASP A 108 -10.22 -16.84 -0.43
N PHE A 109 -11.16 -15.91 -0.59
CA PHE A 109 -12.60 -16.20 -0.60
C PHE A 109 -13.13 -16.66 -1.97
N LYS A 110 -12.28 -16.70 -3.00
CA LYS A 110 -12.69 -17.17 -4.33
C LYS A 110 -12.66 -18.70 -4.38
N ASN A 111 -13.84 -19.30 -4.26
CA ASN A 111 -13.99 -20.75 -4.43
C ASN A 111 -14.11 -21.14 -5.92
N SER A 112 -13.82 -22.40 -6.23
CA SER A 112 -13.96 -23.01 -7.56
C SER A 112 -15.25 -23.82 -7.69
N VAL A 113 -16.27 -23.51 -6.88
CA VAL A 113 -17.52 -24.28 -6.80
C VAL A 113 -18.18 -24.43 -8.17
N ASP A 114 -18.29 -23.35 -8.96
CA ASP A 114 -18.87 -23.41 -10.31
C ASP A 114 -18.13 -24.39 -11.24
N LYS A 115 -16.80 -24.46 -11.13
CA LYS A 115 -15.97 -25.37 -11.92
C LYS A 115 -16.20 -26.82 -11.50
N GLU A 116 -16.23 -27.08 -10.19
CA GLU A 116 -16.43 -28.44 -9.66
C GLU A 116 -17.88 -28.92 -9.89
N MET A 117 -18.88 -28.03 -9.78
CA MET A 117 -20.27 -28.30 -10.16
C MET A 117 -20.41 -28.71 -11.62
N GLU A 118 -19.72 -28.03 -12.54
CA GLU A 118 -19.72 -28.41 -13.96
C GLU A 118 -18.99 -29.75 -14.18
N GLY A 119 -17.91 -30.01 -13.44
CA GLY A 119 -17.24 -31.32 -13.42
C GLY A 119 -18.18 -32.46 -13.00
N THR A 120 -18.95 -32.26 -11.94
CA THR A 120 -19.94 -33.25 -11.47
C THR A 120 -21.07 -33.45 -12.47
N ARG A 121 -21.60 -32.37 -13.09
CA ARG A 121 -22.61 -32.49 -14.15
C ARG A 121 -22.14 -33.33 -15.33
N LYS A 122 -20.87 -33.22 -15.72
CA LYS A 122 -20.28 -34.05 -16.78
C LYS A 122 -20.10 -35.49 -16.33
N ALA A 123 -19.58 -35.71 -15.12
CA ALA A 123 -19.39 -37.05 -14.57
C ALA A 123 -20.72 -37.82 -14.44
N VAL A 124 -21.78 -37.16 -13.96
CA VAL A 124 -23.14 -37.76 -13.87
C VAL A 124 -23.72 -38.06 -15.25
N ARG A 125 -23.53 -37.18 -16.24
CA ARG A 125 -23.96 -37.43 -17.63
C ARG A 125 -23.26 -38.66 -18.20
N ASN A 126 -21.94 -38.78 -18.03
CA ASN A 126 -21.18 -39.95 -18.48
C ASN A 126 -21.64 -41.24 -17.79
N LEU A 127 -22.00 -41.19 -16.50
CA LEU A 127 -22.56 -42.34 -15.80
C LEU A 127 -23.94 -42.73 -16.35
N HIS A 128 -24.79 -41.75 -16.66
CA HIS A 128 -26.11 -42.00 -17.25
C HIS A 128 -26.01 -42.65 -18.64
N GLU A 129 -25.08 -42.19 -19.47
CA GLU A 129 -24.78 -42.79 -20.78
C GLU A 129 -24.26 -44.22 -20.66
N ALA A 130 -23.33 -44.47 -19.74
CA ALA A 130 -22.81 -45.82 -19.49
C ALA A 130 -23.88 -46.79 -19.00
N LEU A 131 -24.80 -46.35 -18.14
CA LEU A 131 -25.94 -47.16 -17.70
C LEU A 131 -26.91 -47.46 -18.84
N GLY A 132 -27.17 -46.52 -19.75
CA GLY A 132 -28.01 -46.76 -20.93
C GLY A 132 -27.39 -47.75 -21.93
N LEU A 133 -26.05 -47.84 -21.96
CA LEU A 133 -25.32 -48.82 -22.77
C LEU A 133 -25.35 -50.24 -22.17
N VAL A 134 -25.61 -50.39 -20.86
CA VAL A 134 -25.75 -51.72 -20.22
C VAL A 134 -26.90 -52.51 -20.85
N ASP A 135 -28.01 -51.84 -21.15
CA ASP A 135 -29.22 -52.46 -21.70
C ASP A 135 -29.15 -52.69 -23.22
N THR A 136 -28.21 -52.04 -23.92
CA THR A 136 -28.17 -51.97 -25.39
C THR A 136 -26.90 -52.55 -26.01
N ASP A 137 -25.75 -52.48 -25.34
CA ASP A 137 -24.47 -53.07 -25.76
C ASP A 137 -23.63 -53.54 -24.55
N PRO A 138 -23.86 -54.78 -24.07
CA PRO A 138 -23.13 -55.35 -22.94
C PRO A 138 -21.63 -55.57 -23.19
N ALA A 139 -21.11 -55.44 -24.41
CA ALA A 139 -19.68 -55.51 -24.69
C ALA A 139 -18.97 -54.17 -24.44
N ALA A 140 -19.71 -53.05 -24.49
CA ALA A 140 -19.21 -51.71 -24.23
C ALA A 140 -19.00 -51.39 -22.73
N THR A 141 -19.50 -52.25 -21.83
CA THR A 141 -19.44 -52.07 -20.37
C THR A 141 -18.18 -52.67 -19.72
N SER A 142 -17.12 -52.95 -20.51
CA SER A 142 -15.85 -53.43 -19.98
C SER A 142 -14.80 -52.32 -19.85
N GLY A 143 -13.92 -52.44 -18.85
CA GLY A 143 -12.78 -51.54 -18.65
C GLY A 143 -13.20 -50.11 -18.29
N LYS A 144 -12.98 -49.15 -19.19
CA LYS A 144 -13.28 -47.71 -18.95
C LYS A 144 -14.76 -47.36 -19.10
N GLY A 145 -15.55 -48.20 -19.77
CA GLY A 145 -17.00 -48.05 -19.94
C GLY A 145 -17.82 -48.75 -18.84
N ASP A 146 -17.15 -49.43 -17.91
CA ASP A 146 -17.80 -50.15 -16.82
C ASP A 146 -18.54 -49.17 -15.88
N PRO A 147 -19.85 -49.35 -15.65
CA PRO A 147 -20.64 -48.45 -14.83
C PRO A 147 -20.16 -48.32 -13.38
N PHE A 148 -19.57 -49.37 -12.80
CA PHE A 148 -19.03 -49.33 -11.45
C PHE A 148 -17.75 -48.48 -11.38
N ILE A 149 -16.87 -48.60 -12.38
CA ILE A 149 -15.68 -47.75 -12.51
C ILE A 149 -16.05 -46.29 -12.75
N ILE A 150 -17.03 -46.01 -13.61
CA ILE A 150 -17.50 -44.64 -13.88
C ILE A 150 -18.17 -44.05 -12.64
N LYS A 151 -18.98 -44.84 -11.91
CA LYS A 151 -19.58 -44.44 -10.63
C LYS A 151 -18.50 -44.02 -9.62
N LEU A 152 -17.41 -44.77 -9.50
CA LEU A 152 -16.29 -44.41 -8.63
C LEU A 152 -15.65 -43.05 -9.01
N GLY A 153 -15.63 -42.74 -10.31
CA GLY A 153 -15.24 -41.43 -10.82
C GLY A 153 -16.20 -40.31 -10.44
N VAL A 154 -17.51 -40.57 -10.51
CA VAL A 154 -18.56 -39.64 -10.03
C VAL A 154 -18.43 -39.40 -8.54
N ASP A 155 -18.28 -40.44 -7.72
CA ASP A 155 -18.17 -40.33 -6.27
C ASP A 155 -16.95 -39.49 -5.85
N ARG A 156 -15.80 -39.66 -6.53
CA ARG A 156 -14.60 -38.83 -6.32
C ARG A 156 -14.80 -37.38 -6.73
N GLN A 157 -15.51 -37.12 -7.83
CA GLN A 157 -15.79 -35.76 -8.28
C GLN A 157 -16.81 -35.07 -7.37
N LEU A 158 -17.78 -35.82 -6.86
CA LEU A 158 -18.75 -35.35 -5.88
C LEU A 158 -18.08 -35.01 -4.55
N GLU A 159 -17.12 -35.82 -4.09
CA GLU A 159 -16.32 -35.54 -2.90
C GLU A 159 -15.51 -34.24 -3.06
N LYS A 160 -14.91 -34.00 -4.24
CA LYS A 160 -14.22 -32.74 -4.53
C LYS A 160 -15.16 -31.54 -4.54
N GLN A 161 -16.32 -31.65 -5.18
CA GLN A 161 -17.33 -30.60 -5.16
C GLN A 161 -17.80 -30.31 -3.74
N LEU A 162 -18.10 -31.35 -2.95
CA LEU A 162 -18.50 -31.21 -1.55
C LEU A 162 -17.40 -30.57 -0.70
N LEU A 163 -16.14 -30.90 -0.92
CA LEU A 163 -15.03 -30.27 -0.22
C LEU A 163 -14.89 -28.79 -0.59
N GLU A 164 -15.12 -28.42 -1.85
CA GLU A 164 -15.05 -27.04 -2.33
C GLU A 164 -16.25 -26.19 -1.86
N GLU A 165 -17.47 -26.76 -1.91
CA GLU A 165 -18.66 -26.17 -1.30
C GLU A 165 -18.47 -26.00 0.21
N ASN A 166 -17.78 -26.97 0.85
CA ASN A 166 -17.49 -26.92 2.27
C ASN A 166 -16.17 -26.21 2.64
N TYR A 167 -15.43 -25.68 1.67
CA TYR A 167 -14.17 -24.96 1.91
C TYR A 167 -14.43 -23.68 2.73
N LEU A 168 -15.61 -23.07 2.55
CA LEU A 168 -16.13 -22.02 3.42
C LEU A 168 -17.09 -22.55 4.52
N HIS A 169 -17.71 -23.73 4.35
CA HIS A 169 -18.74 -24.25 5.29
C HIS A 169 -18.24 -25.12 6.46
N LYS A 170 -16.94 -25.29 6.72
CA LYS A 170 -16.52 -25.92 8.00
C LYS A 170 -17.00 -25.14 9.25
N SER A 171 -17.57 -23.94 9.06
CA SER A 171 -18.44 -23.25 10.02
C SER A 171 -19.88 -23.08 9.46
N LYS A 172 -20.73 -24.08 9.69
CA LYS A 172 -22.17 -23.90 10.05
C LYS A 172 -23.22 -23.59 8.94
N SER A 173 -24.49 -23.55 9.37
CA SER A 173 -25.77 -23.69 8.65
C SER A 173 -26.07 -22.55 7.67
N ARG A 174 -27.06 -22.70 6.77
CA ARG A 174 -27.40 -21.77 5.67
C ARG A 174 -27.75 -20.32 6.11
N TYR A 175 -28.04 -20.08 7.40
CA TYR A 175 -28.20 -18.74 7.98
C TYR A 175 -26.89 -18.14 8.52
N ASP A 176 -25.86 -18.97 8.73
CA ASP A 176 -24.53 -18.54 9.17
C ASP A 176 -23.75 -17.90 8.00
N THR A 177 -24.04 -18.24 6.74
CA THR A 177 -23.34 -17.68 5.56
C THR A 177 -23.53 -16.16 5.39
N ILE A 178 -24.74 -15.63 5.59
CA ILE A 178 -25.01 -14.18 5.53
C ILE A 178 -24.37 -13.47 6.73
N ALA A 179 -24.43 -14.07 7.91
CA ALA A 179 -23.82 -13.53 9.11
C ALA A 179 -22.29 -13.48 9.02
N GLU A 180 -21.65 -14.51 8.45
CA GLU A 180 -20.20 -14.52 8.22
C GLU A 180 -19.78 -13.51 7.15
N PHE A 181 -20.54 -13.38 6.06
CA PHE A 181 -20.29 -12.34 5.06
C PHE A 181 -20.40 -10.93 5.67
N PHE A 182 -21.44 -10.69 6.48
CA PHE A 182 -21.63 -9.41 7.16
C PHE A 182 -20.51 -9.13 8.17
N LYS A 183 -20.05 -10.14 8.90
CA LYS A 183 -18.93 -10.02 9.84
C LYS A 183 -17.60 -9.74 9.12
N ALA A 184 -17.35 -10.40 7.99
CA ALA A 184 -16.19 -10.12 7.16
C ALA A 184 -16.23 -8.69 6.59
N TYR A 185 -17.40 -8.24 6.15
CA TYR A 185 -17.61 -6.86 5.70
C TYR A 185 -17.33 -5.84 6.81
N LEU A 186 -17.90 -6.03 8.01
CA LEU A 186 -17.67 -5.15 9.16
C LEU A 186 -16.20 -5.13 9.58
N ASN A 187 -15.53 -6.29 9.58
CA ASN A 187 -14.10 -6.37 9.89
C ASN A 187 -13.27 -5.59 8.87
N LEU A 188 -13.62 -5.68 7.57
CA LEU A 188 -12.94 -4.93 6.51
C LEU A 188 -13.19 -3.42 6.64
N GLU A 189 -14.41 -3.01 6.97
CA GLU A 189 -14.74 -1.60 7.21
C GLU A 189 -14.01 -1.05 8.43
N SER A 190 -14.01 -1.77 9.55
CA SER A 190 -13.26 -1.41 10.77
C SER A 190 -11.77 -1.27 10.47
N SER A 191 -11.19 -2.25 9.79
CA SER A 191 -9.78 -2.22 9.36
C SER A 191 -9.48 -1.01 8.48
N GLY A 192 -10.42 -0.61 7.60
CA GLY A 192 -10.31 0.59 6.78
C GLY A 192 -10.27 1.88 7.61
N ARG A 193 -11.14 1.99 8.62
CA ARG A 193 -11.16 3.15 9.54
C ARG A 193 -9.90 3.23 10.40
N GLU A 194 -9.42 2.10 10.91
CA GLU A 194 -8.18 2.03 11.68
C GLU A 194 -6.98 2.47 10.84
N LEU A 195 -6.89 2.01 9.59
CA LEU A 195 -5.86 2.46 8.65
C LEU A 195 -5.93 3.96 8.39
N GLU A 196 -7.13 4.53 8.25
CA GLU A 196 -7.30 5.97 8.09
C GLU A 196 -6.80 6.73 9.31
N ALA A 197 -7.17 6.30 10.52
CA ALA A 197 -6.70 6.92 11.76
C ALA A 197 -5.16 6.89 11.87
N ILE A 198 -4.52 5.79 11.49
CA ILE A 198 -3.06 5.67 11.46
C ILE A 198 -2.44 6.65 10.45
N VAL A 199 -2.94 6.68 9.22
CA VAL A 199 -2.42 7.58 8.17
C VAL A 199 -2.56 9.05 8.58
N VAL A 200 -3.72 9.43 9.10
CA VAL A 200 -3.97 10.80 9.60
C VAL A 200 -3.03 11.13 10.76
N GLY A 201 -2.87 10.21 11.71
CA GLY A 201 -1.98 10.40 12.85
C GLY A 201 -0.53 10.61 12.46
N GLU A 202 -0.02 9.86 11.48
CA GLU A 202 1.36 10.05 10.98
C GLU A 202 1.53 11.35 10.20
N ILE A 203 0.54 11.75 9.39
CA ILE A 203 0.56 13.05 8.72
C ILE A 203 0.56 14.19 9.75
N GLN A 204 -0.23 14.07 10.82
CA GLN A 204 -0.24 15.05 11.91
C GLN A 204 1.12 15.15 12.60
N LYS A 205 1.77 14.02 12.89
CA LYS A 205 3.14 14.01 13.44
C LYS A 205 4.13 14.72 12.52
N ALA A 206 4.08 14.47 11.21
CA ALA A 206 4.92 15.15 10.24
C ALA A 206 4.70 16.68 10.24
N TYR A 207 3.45 17.13 10.34
CA TYR A 207 3.13 18.55 10.48
C TYR A 207 3.60 19.14 11.81
N SER A 208 3.44 18.42 12.92
CA SER A 208 3.93 18.87 14.22
C SER A 208 5.46 18.96 14.25
N ALA A 209 6.16 18.00 13.65
CA ALA A 209 7.62 18.03 13.51
C ALA A 209 8.06 19.25 12.70
N TYR A 210 7.41 19.49 11.55
CA TYR A 210 7.69 20.68 10.74
C TYR A 210 7.46 22.00 11.50
N ALA A 211 6.37 22.09 12.26
CA ALA A 211 6.03 23.28 13.03
C ALA A 211 7.02 23.56 14.18
N ALA A 212 7.83 22.59 14.57
CA ALA A 212 8.83 22.72 15.62
C ALA A 212 10.21 23.24 15.11
N PHE A 213 10.42 23.32 13.79
CA PHE A 213 11.65 23.82 13.14
C PHE A 213 11.69 25.35 13.02
#